data_AF-A0A6J6QV79-F1
#
_entry.id   AF-A0A6J6QV79-F1
#
_cell.length_a   1.000
_cell.length_b   1.000
_cell.length_c   1.000
_cell.angle_alpha   90.00
_cell.angle_beta   90.00
_cell.angle_gamma   90.00
#
_symmetry.space_group_name_H-M   'P 1'
#
loop_
_entity.id
_entity.type
_entity.pdbx_description
1 polymer ?
#
loop_
_entity_poly.entity_id
_entity_poly.type
_entity_poly.pdbx_seq_one_letter_code
_entity_poly.pdbx_strand_id
1 'polypeptide(L)'
;MSEKTVTEFTFFVDAELFGLGGYESAALAADESDLHEAGVYNVDIPRGFGSDLGDRIPVRVTGTARGLKFYARLLSLKDPMQLEELERVRSAALSRQDDR
;
A
#
# COMPACT_ATOMS: atom_id res chain seq x y z
N MET A 1 -4.79 -21.27 12.94
CA MET A 1 -4.62 -19.92 12.38
C MET A 1 -4.08 -20.11 10.98
N SER A 2 -4.89 -19.94 9.94
CA SER A 2 -4.40 -20.01 8.55
C SER A 2 -3.31 -18.95 8.39
N GLU A 3 -2.12 -19.36 7.97
CA GLU A 3 -1.03 -18.45 7.63
C GLU A 3 -1.49 -17.61 6.43
N LYS A 4 -2.10 -16.46 6.70
CA LYS A 4 -2.42 -15.50 5.65
C LYS A 4 -1.10 -15.15 4.97
N THR A 5 -0.91 -15.54 3.71
CA THR A 5 0.28 -15.13 2.93
C THR A 5 0.39 -13.62 2.94
N VAL A 6 1.45 -13.14 3.58
CA VAL A 6 1.84 -11.73 3.65
C VAL A 6 2.78 -11.44 2.48
N THR A 7 2.57 -10.31 1.82
CA THR A 7 3.41 -9.84 0.71
C THR A 7 3.65 -8.34 0.84
N GLU A 8 4.71 -7.87 0.21
CA GLU A 8 5.06 -6.45 0.13
C GLU A 8 4.69 -5.88 -1.24
N PHE A 9 4.28 -4.61 -1.27
CA PHE A 9 4.10 -3.82 -2.49
C PHE A 9 4.54 -2.37 -2.25
N THR A 10 5.19 -1.74 -3.23
CA THR A 10 5.56 -0.33 -3.16
C THR A 10 4.64 0.50 -4.05
N PHE A 11 3.88 1.41 -3.43
CA PHE A 11 3.06 2.41 -4.11
C PHE A 11 3.89 3.65 -4.40
N PHE A 12 3.74 4.23 -5.60
CA PHE A 12 4.32 5.52 -5.93
C PHE A 12 3.20 6.56 -5.96
N VAL A 13 3.24 7.48 -5.00
CA VAL A 13 2.18 8.47 -4.78
C VAL A 13 2.69 9.86 -5.04
N ASP A 14 1.86 10.73 -5.64
CA ASP A 14 2.34 12.06 -6.01
C ASP A 14 2.69 12.89 -4.76
N ALA A 15 3.83 13.57 -4.80
CA ALA A 15 4.35 14.37 -3.70
C ALA A 15 3.44 15.56 -3.38
N GLU A 16 2.71 16.11 -4.36
CA GLU A 16 1.69 17.14 -4.13
C GLU A 16 0.51 16.62 -3.30
N LEU A 17 0.06 15.39 -3.56
CA LEU A 17 -0.95 14.68 -2.76
C LEU A 17 -0.45 14.37 -1.35
N PHE A 18 0.87 14.21 -1.20
CA PHE A 18 1.52 13.94 0.09
C PHE A 18 1.73 15.21 0.92
N GLY A 19 2.20 16.31 0.31
CA GLY A 19 2.58 17.56 0.99
C GLY A 19 1.44 18.49 1.38
N LEU A 20 0.26 18.39 0.75
CA LEU A 20 -0.93 19.19 1.09
C LEU A 20 -1.78 18.56 2.23
N GLY A 21 -1.19 17.67 3.02
CA GLY A 21 -1.86 16.98 4.12
C GLY A 21 -2.70 15.78 3.67
N GLY A 22 -2.75 15.41 2.40
CA GLY A 22 -3.63 14.34 1.89
C GLY A 22 -3.27 12.94 2.40
N TYR A 23 -1.99 12.67 2.67
CA TYR A 23 -1.52 11.34 3.10
C TYR A 23 -1.30 11.21 4.60
N GLU A 24 -0.85 12.26 5.30
CA GLU A 24 -1.04 12.32 6.75
C GLU A 24 -2.54 12.18 7.06
N SER A 25 -3.43 12.85 6.31
CA SER A 25 -4.88 12.67 6.50
C SER A 25 -5.40 11.28 6.14
N ALA A 26 -4.86 10.59 5.13
CA ALA A 26 -5.30 9.24 4.76
C ALA A 26 -4.74 8.16 5.72
N ALA A 27 -3.49 8.31 6.17
CA ALA A 27 -2.90 7.50 7.24
C ALA A 27 -3.52 7.81 8.62
N LEU A 28 -4.10 9.01 8.81
CA LEU A 28 -4.88 9.40 9.99
C LEU A 28 -6.40 9.11 9.82
N ALA A 29 -6.89 8.80 8.62
CA ALA A 29 -8.31 8.53 8.35
C ALA A 29 -8.71 7.08 8.62
N ALA A 30 -7.75 6.16 8.65
CA ALA A 30 -7.94 4.81 9.15
C ALA A 30 -7.11 4.65 10.42
N ASP A 31 -7.72 4.16 11.50
CA ASP A 31 -6.97 3.79 12.70
C ASP A 31 -6.00 2.65 12.34
N GLU A 32 -4.86 2.54 13.02
CA GLU A 32 -3.91 1.43 12.86
C GLU A 32 -4.62 0.07 12.99
N SER A 33 -5.64 0.02 13.85
CA SER A 33 -6.52 -1.13 14.04
C SER A 33 -7.30 -1.49 12.78
N ASP A 34 -7.86 -0.51 12.07
CA ASP A 34 -8.61 -0.71 10.82
C ASP A 34 -7.71 -1.23 9.70
N LEU A 35 -6.47 -0.71 9.63
CA LEU A 35 -5.45 -1.19 8.70
C LEU A 35 -5.13 -2.66 8.97
N HIS A 36 -4.90 -3.00 10.23
CA HIS A 36 -4.59 -4.36 10.64
C HIS A 36 -5.74 -5.34 10.38
N GLU A 37 -6.99 -4.93 10.65
CA GLU A 37 -8.20 -5.71 10.34
C GLU A 37 -8.41 -5.90 8.83
N ALA A 38 -8.12 -4.88 8.03
CA ALA A 38 -8.12 -4.98 6.58
C ALA A 38 -7.00 -5.88 6.03
N GLY A 39 -6.01 -6.20 6.87
CA GLY A 39 -4.87 -7.08 6.56
C GLY A 39 -3.66 -6.33 6.03
N VAL A 40 -3.49 -5.06 6.41
CA VAL A 40 -2.27 -4.26 6.24
C VAL A 40 -1.50 -4.28 7.56
N TYR A 41 -0.25 -4.72 7.54
CA TYR A 41 0.54 -4.97 8.76
C TYR A 41 1.67 -3.97 8.97
N ASN A 42 2.18 -3.37 7.90
CA ASN A 42 3.21 -2.35 7.98
C ASN A 42 3.07 -1.37 6.82
N VAL A 43 3.29 -0.09 7.11
CA VAL A 43 3.38 0.98 6.11
C VAL A 43 4.67 1.75 6.40
N ASP A 44 5.66 1.56 5.54
CA ASP A 44 6.95 2.24 5.60
C ASP A 44 6.95 3.40 4.62
N ILE A 45 6.88 4.61 5.18
CA ILE A 45 6.99 5.87 4.46
C ILE A 45 8.38 6.41 4.79
N PRO A 46 9.31 6.45 3.82
CA PRO A 46 10.66 6.83 4.15
C PRO A 46 10.71 8.32 4.53
N ARG A 47 11.37 8.61 5.66
CA ARG A 47 11.52 9.97 6.21
C ARG A 47 12.81 10.58 5.67
N GLY A 48 12.74 11.78 5.08
CA GLY A 48 13.94 12.54 4.66
C GLY A 48 14.04 12.90 3.18
N PHE A 49 12.94 12.87 2.43
CA PHE A 49 12.95 13.33 1.04
C PHE A 49 12.86 14.86 0.97
N GLY A 50 14.00 15.52 1.18
CA GLY A 50 14.20 16.90 0.76
C GLY A 50 14.48 16.92 -0.75
N SER A 51 13.69 17.70 -1.49
CA SER A 51 13.91 18.23 -2.86
C SER A 51 14.23 17.29 -4.04
N ASP A 52 14.68 16.05 -3.85
CA ASP A 52 15.36 15.29 -4.90
C ASP A 52 14.59 14.06 -5.43
N LEU A 53 13.44 13.72 -4.86
CA LEU A 53 12.66 12.55 -5.26
C LEU A 53 11.57 12.83 -6.31
N GLY A 54 11.76 13.82 -7.19
CA GLY A 54 10.80 14.12 -8.26
C GLY A 54 9.35 14.26 -7.76
N ASP A 55 8.38 13.99 -8.62
CA ASP A 55 6.96 14.19 -8.31
C ASP A 55 6.32 13.03 -7.54
N ARG A 56 7.05 11.94 -7.21
CA ARG A 56 6.46 10.70 -6.65
C ARG A 56 7.24 10.10 -5.48
N ILE A 57 6.52 9.77 -4.42
CA ILE A 57 7.02 9.21 -3.16
C ILE A 57 6.76 7.70 -3.12
N PRO A 58 7.78 6.87 -2.86
CA PRO A 58 7.60 5.43 -2.66
C PRO A 58 7.08 5.15 -1.24
N VAL A 59 5.91 4.52 -1.14
CA VAL A 59 5.28 4.06 0.08
C VAL A 59 5.24 2.53 0.07
N ARG A 60 6.02 1.90 0.94
CA ARG A 60 6.12 0.44 1.03
C ARG A 60 5.08 -0.10 2.00
N VAL A 61 4.29 -1.07 1.55
CA VAL A 61 3.19 -1.64 2.33
C VAL A 61 3.32 -3.14 2.39
N THR A 62 3.28 -3.68 3.60
CA THR A 62 3.25 -5.13 3.86
C THR A 62 1.86 -5.53 4.30
N GLY A 63 1.28 -6.53 3.64
CA GLY A 63 -0.08 -6.99 3.96
C GLY A 63 -0.49 -8.24 3.19
N THR A 64 -1.71 -8.67 3.44
CA THR A 64 -2.37 -9.70 2.63
C THR A 64 -2.75 -9.16 1.25
N ALA A 65 -3.06 -10.04 0.30
CA ALA A 65 -3.60 -9.61 -1.00
C ALA A 65 -4.88 -8.76 -0.88
N ARG A 66 -5.69 -8.97 0.17
CA ARG A 66 -6.84 -8.12 0.49
C ARG A 66 -6.40 -6.76 1.04
N GLY A 67 -5.46 -6.75 1.98
CA GLY A 67 -4.92 -5.54 2.59
C GLY A 67 -4.30 -4.59 1.57
N LEU A 68 -3.51 -5.12 0.63
CA LEU A 68 -2.93 -4.30 -0.44
C LEU A 68 -3.99 -3.66 -1.35
N LYS A 69 -5.06 -4.39 -1.67
CA LYS A 69 -6.18 -3.83 -2.44
C LYS A 69 -6.93 -2.76 -1.67
N PHE A 70 -7.14 -2.98 -0.38
CA PHE A 70 -7.77 -2.01 0.50
C PHE A 70 -6.94 -0.73 0.55
N TYR A 71 -5.63 -0.85 0.76
CA TYR A 71 -4.73 0.29 0.82
C TYR A 71 -4.71 1.06 -0.50
N ALA A 72 -4.61 0.40 -1.65
CA ALA A 72 -4.67 1.07 -2.96
C ALA A 72 -5.94 1.94 -3.16
N ARG A 73 -7.09 1.50 -2.61
CA ARG A 73 -8.34 2.28 -2.62
C ARG A 73 -8.28 3.47 -1.67
N LEU A 74 -7.70 3.30 -0.48
CA LEU A 74 -7.47 4.39 0.47
C LEU A 74 -6.63 5.50 -0.18
N LEU A 75 -5.65 5.12 -1.00
CA LEU A 75 -4.79 6.06 -1.73
C LEU A 75 -5.47 6.72 -2.93
N SER A 76 -6.68 6.28 -3.29
CA SER A 76 -7.32 6.64 -4.56
C SER A 76 -6.38 6.46 -5.75
N LEU A 77 -5.64 5.34 -5.79
CA LEU A 77 -4.66 5.06 -6.84
C LEU A 77 -5.33 5.02 -8.22
N LYS A 78 -4.86 5.85 -9.15
CA LYS A 78 -5.41 5.96 -10.50
C LYS A 78 -4.45 5.50 -11.61
N ASP A 79 -3.17 5.32 -11.28
CA ASP A 79 -2.15 4.95 -12.25
C ASP A 79 -2.40 3.52 -12.77
N PRO A 80 -2.69 3.34 -14.08
CA PRO A 80 -3.01 2.02 -14.63
C PRO A 80 -1.87 1.01 -14.51
N MET A 81 -0.61 1.47 -14.62
CA MET A 81 0.56 0.60 -14.55
C MET A 81 0.76 0.07 -13.13
N GLN A 82 0.57 0.94 -12.12
CA GLN A 82 0.63 0.51 -10.72
C GLN A 82 -0.53 -0.42 -10.36
N LEU A 83 -1.73 -0.20 -10.91
CA LEU A 83 -2.88 -1.07 -10.70
C LEU A 83 -2.67 -2.46 -11.32
N GLU A 84 -2.10 -2.53 -12.52
CA GLU A 84 -1.77 -3.81 -13.16
C GLU A 84 -0.73 -4.59 -12.34
N GLU A 85 0.33 -3.92 -11.90
CA GLU A 85 1.37 -4.55 -11.08
C GLU A 85 0.81 -5.04 -9.74
N LEU A 86 -0.05 -4.24 -9.10
CA LEU A 86 -0.75 -4.64 -7.88
C LEU A 86 -1.56 -5.91 -8.11
N GLU A 87 -2.34 -6.00 -9.18
CA GLU A 87 -3.13 -7.21 -9.48
C GLU A 87 -2.25 -8.43 -9.76
N ARG A 88 -1.09 -8.26 -10.40
CA ARG A 88 -0.11 -9.34 -10.59
C ARG A 88 0.43 -9.86 -9.25
N VAL A 89 0.90 -8.96 -8.37
CA VAL A 89 1.43 -9.31 -7.05
C VAL A 89 0.35 -9.98 -6.19
N ARG A 90 -0.87 -9.44 -6.20
CA ARG A 90 -2.01 -10.02 -5.49
C ARG A 90 -2.34 -11.42 -5.98
N SER A 91 -2.39 -11.62 -7.29
CA SER A 91 -2.68 -12.93 -7.89
C SER A 91 -1.63 -13.97 -7.49
N ALA A 92 -0.35 -13.59 -7.57
CA ALA A 92 0.74 -14.46 -7.13
C ALA A 92 0.71 -14.78 -5.63
N ALA A 93 0.27 -13.85 -4.79
CA ALA A 93 0.11 -14.08 -3.35
C ALA A 93 -1.08 -15.00 -3.02
N LEU A 94 -2.18 -14.89 -3.78
CA LEU A 94 -3.36 -15.76 -3.63
C LEU A 94 -3.05 -17.19 -4.08
N SER A 95 -2.35 -17.38 -5.20
CA SER A 95 -1.95 -18.73 -5.63
C SER A 95 -1.09 -19.45 -4.57
N ARG A 96 -0.21 -18.71 -3.88
CA ARG A 96 0.58 -19.26 -2.75
C ARG A 96 -0.27 -19.62 -1.52
N GLN A 97 -1.45 -19.02 -1.36
CA GLN A 97 -2.39 -19.38 -0.27
C GLN A 97 -3.12 -20.68 -0.60
N ASP A 98 -3.49 -20.89 -1.86
CA ASP A 98 -4.23 -22.09 -2.29
C ASP A 98 -3.36 -23.36 -2.28
N ASP A 99 -2.03 -23.21 -2.38
CA ASP A 99 -1.05 -24.30 -2.37
C ASP A 99 -0.70 -24.84 -0.96
N ARG A 100 -1.30 -24.32 0.13
CA ARG A 100 -1.01 -24.68 1.53
C ARG A 100 -2.22 -25.29 2.25
#